data_AF-A0AAD4BKX4-F1
#
_entry.id   AF-A0AAD4BKX4-F1
#
_cell.length_a   1.000
_cell.length_b   1.000
_cell.length_c   1.000
_cell.angle_alpha   90.00
_cell.angle_beta   90.00
_cell.angle_gamma   90.00
#
_symmetry.space_group_name_H-M   'P 1'
#
loop_
_entity.id
_entity.type
_entity.pdbx_description
1 polymer ?
#
loop_
_entity_poly.entity_id
_entity_poly.type
_entity_poly.pdbx_seq_one_letter_code
_entity_poly.pdbx_strand_id
1 'polypeptide(L)'
;MAGQLRTSGKRRSNRGWWWDHFIEHPGYATKEPASMASGKAKCIAREQQIDQNQISTGQRDSPRDQSAITGTLWATGQTDTQRIWLISRPTTLLCHLRDCELHPDDVRSRAQRDYHESYSPQKGTRQQTIVYPHGAGPAVMPVKQRLKRQYADIIEEKSGAAESESVPSGDCDHQRESESRDDVASQEHEGTSSITNDSPTQSHGIREVAQSLIQAVDEEEQTQNSMASPQYSQIPIKTLLDYSESHAESWLGSFYKTAARCLDDDLELYQLLDLDAEGINDPDHSQVEDMLAE
;
A
#
# COMPACT_ATOMS: atom_id res chain seq x y z
N MET A 1 21.36 -48.44 -5.70
CA MET A 1 21.33 -47.06 -6.22
C MET A 1 19.90 -46.58 -6.20
N ALA A 2 19.51 -45.75 -5.23
CA ALA A 2 18.17 -45.23 -5.10
C ALA A 2 18.03 -43.96 -5.95
N GLY A 3 17.25 -44.03 -7.03
CA GLY A 3 16.95 -42.89 -7.88
C GLY A 3 16.02 -41.91 -7.16
N GLN A 4 16.53 -40.71 -6.87
CA GLN A 4 15.69 -39.59 -6.42
C GLN A 4 14.76 -39.18 -7.57
N LEU A 5 13.50 -39.58 -7.47
CA LEU A 5 12.42 -39.06 -8.31
C LEU A 5 12.26 -37.56 -8.02
N ARG A 6 12.80 -36.72 -8.92
CA ARG A 6 12.53 -35.28 -8.93
C ARG A 6 11.08 -35.09 -9.34
N THR A 7 10.19 -34.92 -8.36
CA THR A 7 8.84 -34.46 -8.64
C THR A 7 8.93 -33.06 -9.24
N SER A 8 8.35 -32.87 -10.41
CA SER A 8 8.18 -31.57 -11.05
C SER A 8 7.21 -30.74 -10.22
N GLY A 9 7.70 -30.20 -9.11
CA GLY A 9 6.93 -29.41 -8.17
C GLY A 9 6.47 -28.13 -8.82
N LYS A 10 5.18 -28.05 -9.15
CA LYS A 10 4.50 -26.81 -9.54
C LYS A 10 4.87 -25.76 -8.48
N ARG A 11 5.63 -24.72 -8.87
CA ARG A 11 6.03 -23.65 -7.95
C ARG A 11 4.75 -23.06 -7.38
N ARG A 12 4.47 -23.34 -6.09
CA ARG A 12 3.36 -22.68 -5.39
C ARG A 12 3.62 -21.18 -5.47
N SER A 13 2.57 -20.40 -5.75
CA SER A 13 2.69 -18.94 -5.74
C SER A 13 3.22 -18.49 -4.37
N ASN A 14 4.03 -17.43 -4.33
CA ASN A 14 4.55 -16.88 -3.07
C ASN A 14 3.40 -16.57 -2.10
N ARG A 15 2.26 -16.12 -2.65
CA ARG A 15 1.03 -15.89 -1.90
C ARG A 15 0.54 -17.14 -1.17
N GLY A 16 0.51 -18.31 -1.82
CA GLY A 16 0.11 -19.56 -1.15
C GLY A 16 1.01 -19.92 0.02
N TRP A 17 2.33 -19.68 -0.13
CA TRP A 17 3.28 -19.92 0.96
C TRP A 17 3.05 -18.97 2.15
N TRP A 18 2.80 -17.67 1.89
CA TRP A 18 2.50 -16.70 2.94
C TRP A 18 1.27 -17.11 3.76
N TRP A 19 0.22 -17.58 3.09
CA TRP A 19 -1.01 -18.03 3.75
C TRP A 19 -0.83 -19.29 4.58
N ASP A 20 -0.05 -20.27 4.08
CA ASP A 20 0.21 -21.52 4.80
C ASP A 20 0.95 -21.29 6.14
N HIS A 21 1.68 -20.17 6.26
CA HIS A 21 2.52 -19.86 7.43
C HIS A 21 1.99 -18.72 8.29
N PHE A 22 0.88 -18.09 7.87
CA PHE A 22 0.25 -17.03 8.64
C PHE A 22 -0.43 -17.60 9.88
N ILE A 23 -0.02 -17.11 11.06
CA ILE A 23 -0.61 -17.50 12.34
C ILE A 23 -1.18 -16.23 12.95
N GLU A 24 -2.51 -16.13 12.99
CA GLU A 24 -3.14 -15.00 13.67
C GLU A 24 -2.93 -15.12 15.17
N HIS A 25 -2.68 -13.96 15.79
CA HIS A 25 -2.67 -13.78 17.23
C HIS A 25 -3.97 -13.10 17.66
N PRO A 26 -5.01 -13.88 18.06
CA PRO A 26 -6.26 -13.31 18.53
C PRO A 26 -5.95 -12.44 19.75
N GLY A 27 -6.09 -11.13 19.57
CA GLY A 27 -5.82 -10.13 20.59
C GLY A 27 -4.76 -9.09 20.26
N TYR A 28 -4.02 -9.26 19.15
CA TYR A 28 -3.18 -8.17 18.62
C TYR A 28 -4.05 -6.96 18.20
N ALA A 29 -5.23 -7.25 17.62
CA ALA A 29 -6.22 -6.24 17.25
C ALA A 29 -6.81 -5.49 18.45
N THR A 30 -7.13 -6.22 19.53
CA THR A 30 -7.75 -5.65 20.74
C THR A 30 -6.72 -5.09 21.73
N LYS A 31 -5.42 -5.25 21.44
CA LYS A 31 -4.30 -4.87 22.32
C LYS A 31 -4.45 -5.43 23.74
N GLU A 32 -5.08 -6.60 23.88
CA GLU A 32 -5.24 -7.21 25.21
C GLU A 32 -3.86 -7.59 25.77
N PRO A 33 -3.55 -7.21 27.02
CA PRO A 33 -2.23 -7.48 27.61
C PRO A 33 -1.93 -8.97 27.71
N ALA A 34 -2.95 -9.82 27.89
CA ALA A 34 -2.80 -11.28 27.87
C ALA A 34 -2.35 -11.82 26.50
N SER A 35 -2.75 -11.14 25.43
CA SER A 35 -2.44 -11.48 24.04
C SER A 35 -1.05 -10.98 23.61
N MET A 36 -0.48 -10.04 24.38
CA MET A 36 0.91 -9.59 24.24
C MET A 36 1.87 -10.34 25.17
N ALA A 37 1.39 -10.90 26.29
CA ALA A 37 2.23 -11.47 27.35
C ALA A 37 2.53 -12.98 27.22
N SER A 38 1.82 -13.71 26.35
CA SER A 38 2.04 -15.14 26.14
C SER A 38 2.12 -15.45 24.65
N GLY A 39 3.35 -15.59 24.15
CA GLY A 39 3.71 -15.59 22.73
C GLY A 39 3.22 -16.76 21.86
N LYS A 40 2.08 -17.39 22.15
CA LYS A 40 1.53 -18.47 21.29
C LYS A 40 0.01 -18.55 21.35
N ALA A 41 -0.70 -17.49 20.98
CA ALA A 41 -2.11 -17.65 20.63
C ALA A 41 -2.23 -17.94 19.12
N LYS A 42 -2.59 -19.17 18.78
CA LYS A 42 -2.84 -19.66 17.43
C LYS A 42 -4.33 -19.45 17.12
N CYS A 43 -4.70 -18.74 16.07
CA CYS A 43 -6.11 -18.66 15.62
C CYS A 43 -6.80 -20.03 15.54
N ILE A 44 -6.03 -21.02 15.11
CA ILE A 44 -6.44 -22.42 15.02
C ILE A 44 -6.84 -22.97 16.39
N ALA A 45 -6.10 -22.65 17.47
CA ALA A 45 -6.44 -23.11 18.81
C ALA A 45 -7.77 -22.50 19.29
N ARG A 46 -8.05 -21.24 18.92
CA ARG A 46 -9.35 -20.61 19.22
C ARG A 46 -10.49 -21.30 18.48
N GLU A 47 -10.34 -21.58 17.19
CA GLU A 47 -11.35 -22.31 16.42
C GLU A 47 -11.53 -23.76 16.92
N GLN A 48 -10.44 -24.44 17.31
CA GLN A 48 -10.51 -25.75 17.97
C GLN A 48 -11.25 -25.67 19.31
N GLN A 49 -11.06 -24.61 20.09
CA GLN A 49 -11.80 -24.39 21.33
C GLN A 49 -13.30 -24.13 21.06
N ILE A 50 -13.63 -23.37 20.01
CA ILE A 50 -15.02 -23.18 19.58
C ILE A 50 -15.64 -24.52 19.20
N ASP A 51 -14.92 -25.35 18.44
CA ASP A 51 -15.36 -26.70 18.09
C ASP A 51 -15.61 -27.54 19.34
N GLN A 52 -14.68 -27.50 20.31
CA GLN A 52 -14.84 -28.24 21.55
C GLN A 52 -16.06 -27.77 22.36
N ASN A 53 -16.33 -26.46 22.37
CA ASN A 53 -17.51 -25.90 23.01
C ASN A 53 -18.80 -26.33 22.28
N GLN A 54 -18.81 -26.34 20.95
CA GLN A 54 -19.94 -26.81 20.14
C GLN A 54 -20.22 -28.30 20.35
N ILE A 55 -19.17 -29.11 20.51
CA ILE A 55 -19.31 -30.53 20.87
C ILE A 55 -19.90 -30.69 22.26
N SER A 56 -19.39 -29.92 23.24
CA SER A 56 -19.88 -30.00 24.62
C SER A 56 -21.36 -29.59 24.77
N THR A 57 -21.86 -28.74 23.88
CA THR A 57 -23.25 -28.28 23.85
C THR A 57 -24.16 -29.13 22.96
N GLY A 58 -23.63 -30.18 22.31
CA GLY A 58 -24.37 -31.03 21.39
C GLY A 58 -24.74 -30.36 20.06
N GLN A 59 -24.13 -29.22 19.73
CA GLN A 59 -24.30 -28.58 18.43
C GLN A 59 -23.46 -29.23 17.32
N ARG A 60 -22.46 -30.03 17.69
CA ARG A 60 -21.63 -30.76 16.74
C ARG A 60 -21.21 -32.12 17.31
N ASP A 61 -21.09 -33.13 16.46
CA ASP A 61 -20.76 -34.50 16.88
C ASP A 61 -19.24 -34.80 16.94
N SER A 62 -18.42 -34.04 16.20
CA SER A 62 -16.97 -34.28 16.08
C SER A 62 -16.20 -32.97 15.83
N PRO A 63 -14.93 -32.85 16.28
CA PRO A 63 -14.10 -31.70 15.92
C PRO A 63 -13.81 -31.69 14.43
N ARG A 64 -13.69 -30.49 13.83
CA ARG A 64 -13.24 -30.35 12.44
C ARG A 64 -11.76 -30.68 12.35
N ASP A 65 -11.36 -31.25 11.22
CA ASP A 65 -9.94 -31.39 10.92
C ASP A 65 -9.29 -30.02 10.64
N GLN A 66 -7.96 -30.00 10.64
CA GLN A 66 -7.20 -28.77 10.45
C GLN A 66 -7.51 -28.08 9.11
N SER A 67 -7.72 -28.86 8.05
CA SER A 67 -8.01 -28.35 6.71
C SER A 67 -9.38 -27.66 6.65
N ALA A 68 -10.39 -28.25 7.30
CA ALA A 68 -11.74 -27.71 7.39
C ALA A 68 -11.80 -26.45 8.26
N ILE A 69 -11.06 -26.42 9.38
CA ILE A 69 -10.92 -25.21 10.21
C ILE A 69 -10.31 -24.09 9.38
N THR A 70 -9.19 -24.37 8.70
CA THR A 70 -8.51 -23.40 7.83
C THR A 70 -9.43 -22.93 6.71
N GLY A 71 -10.10 -23.85 6.00
CA GLY A 71 -11.06 -23.52 4.94
C GLY A 71 -12.22 -22.64 5.42
N THR A 72 -12.76 -22.92 6.60
CA THR A 72 -13.85 -22.12 7.19
C THR A 72 -13.37 -20.73 7.59
N LEU A 73 -12.19 -20.62 8.20
CA LEU A 73 -11.53 -19.36 8.53
C LEU A 73 -11.41 -18.46 7.29
N TRP A 74 -11.03 -19.04 6.14
CA TRP A 74 -10.93 -18.30 4.88
C TRP A 74 -12.28 -17.88 4.31
N ALA A 75 -13.25 -18.79 4.29
CA ALA A 75 -14.58 -18.49 3.78
C ALA A 75 -15.27 -17.39 4.59
N THR A 76 -15.14 -17.45 5.92
CA THR A 76 -15.75 -16.47 6.83
C THR A 76 -14.96 -15.19 6.96
N GLY A 77 -13.63 -15.23 6.80
CA GLY A 77 -12.76 -14.06 6.85
C GLY A 77 -13.09 -13.00 5.80
N GLN A 78 -13.70 -13.38 4.68
CA GLN A 78 -14.17 -12.43 3.66
C GLN A 78 -15.44 -11.67 4.07
N THR A 79 -16.27 -12.27 4.93
CA THR A 79 -17.58 -11.71 5.33
C THR A 79 -17.55 -11.07 6.72
N ASP A 80 -16.59 -11.44 7.56
CA ASP A 80 -16.48 -10.98 8.94
C ASP A 80 -15.56 -9.75 9.04
N THR A 81 -16.16 -8.58 9.29
CA THR A 81 -15.44 -7.31 9.49
C THR A 81 -14.58 -7.31 10.75
N GLN A 82 -14.73 -8.26 11.67
CA GLN A 82 -13.78 -8.42 12.78
C GLN A 82 -12.51 -9.19 12.37
N ARG A 83 -12.51 -9.81 11.19
CA ARG A 83 -11.40 -10.59 10.64
C ARG A 83 -10.74 -9.92 9.42
N ILE A 84 -10.78 -8.58 9.35
CA ILE A 84 -10.26 -7.74 8.24
C ILE A 84 -8.83 -8.13 7.81
N TRP A 85 -8.01 -8.65 8.72
CA TRP A 85 -6.63 -9.07 8.45
C TRP A 85 -6.53 -10.22 7.43
N LEU A 86 -7.54 -11.11 7.36
CA LEU A 86 -7.61 -12.18 6.35
C LEU A 86 -7.87 -11.63 4.93
N ILE A 87 -8.41 -10.41 4.84
CA ILE A 87 -8.60 -9.66 3.58
C ILE A 87 -7.44 -8.66 3.38
N SER A 88 -6.49 -8.58 4.32
CA SER A 88 -5.44 -7.58 4.24
C SER A 88 -4.60 -7.74 2.98
N ARG A 89 -4.08 -6.61 2.51
CA ARG A 89 -3.21 -6.58 1.33
C ARG A 89 -2.01 -7.49 1.57
N PRO A 90 -1.50 -8.19 0.54
CA PRO A 90 -0.37 -9.10 0.70
C PRO A 90 0.87 -8.45 1.35
N THR A 91 1.05 -7.14 1.17
CA THR A 91 2.02 -6.30 1.89
C THR A 91 1.94 -6.47 3.41
N THR A 92 0.73 -6.34 3.96
CA THR A 92 0.48 -6.35 5.41
C THR A 92 0.80 -7.72 5.99
N LEU A 93 0.43 -8.76 5.25
CA LEU A 93 0.70 -10.13 5.65
C LEU A 93 2.20 -10.45 5.65
N LEU A 94 2.92 -10.01 4.61
CA LEU A 94 4.38 -10.10 4.54
C LEU A 94 5.07 -9.34 5.70
N CYS A 95 4.64 -8.10 5.98
CA CYS A 95 5.17 -7.35 7.13
C CYS A 95 4.94 -8.10 8.43
N HIS A 96 3.75 -8.67 8.64
CA HIS A 96 3.47 -9.44 9.85
C HIS A 96 4.34 -10.69 9.97
N LEU A 97 4.43 -11.50 8.91
CA LEU A 97 5.27 -12.70 8.89
C LEU A 97 6.75 -12.39 9.17
N ARG A 98 7.21 -11.21 8.75
CA ARG A 98 8.58 -10.72 8.93
C ARG A 98 8.82 -10.21 10.35
N ASP A 99 7.93 -9.36 10.85
CA ASP A 99 8.14 -8.58 12.09
C ASP A 99 7.63 -9.32 13.33
N CYS A 100 6.72 -10.28 13.19
CA CYS A 100 6.18 -11.00 14.34
C CYS A 100 7.21 -12.00 14.88
N GLU A 101 7.72 -11.72 16.08
CA GLU A 101 8.69 -12.57 16.80
C GLU A 101 8.17 -13.98 17.13
N LEU A 102 6.87 -14.21 17.00
CA LEU A 102 6.24 -15.49 17.27
C LEU A 102 6.37 -16.47 16.09
N HIS A 103 6.77 -15.97 14.91
CA HIS A 103 7.07 -16.82 13.78
C HIS A 103 8.48 -17.42 13.88
N PRO A 104 8.65 -18.70 13.50
CA PRO A 104 9.96 -19.32 13.36
C PRO A 104 10.92 -18.49 12.49
N ASP A 105 12.21 -18.50 12.83
CA ASP A 105 13.23 -17.68 12.16
C ASP A 105 13.32 -17.91 10.65
N ASP A 106 13.06 -19.14 10.20
CA ASP A 106 13.04 -19.49 8.78
C ASP A 106 11.86 -18.83 8.04
N VAL A 107 10.68 -18.76 8.67
CA VAL A 107 9.51 -18.05 8.13
C VAL A 107 9.78 -16.55 8.06
N ARG A 108 10.31 -15.96 9.13
CA ARG A 108 10.65 -14.53 9.18
C ARG A 108 11.71 -14.16 8.13
N SER A 109 12.76 -14.97 8.02
CA SER A 109 13.85 -14.75 7.06
C SER A 109 13.38 -14.84 5.61
N ARG A 110 12.47 -15.78 5.32
CA ARG A 110 11.89 -15.86 3.97
C ARG A 110 10.95 -14.71 3.68
N ALA A 111 10.08 -14.33 4.62
CA ALA A 111 9.21 -13.17 4.48
C ALA A 111 10.02 -11.87 4.29
N GLN A 112 11.14 -11.70 5.00
CA GLN A 112 12.08 -10.59 4.81
C GLN A 112 12.61 -10.54 3.37
N ARG A 113 13.02 -11.70 2.82
CA ARG A 113 13.54 -11.80 1.46
C ARG A 113 12.46 -11.46 0.44
N ASP A 114 11.30 -12.06 0.55
CA ASP A 114 10.15 -11.81 -0.35
C ASP A 114 9.71 -10.34 -0.27
N TYR A 115 9.77 -9.73 0.91
CA TYR A 115 9.50 -8.32 1.12
C TYR A 115 10.53 -7.44 0.39
N HIS A 116 11.82 -7.74 0.54
CA HIS A 116 12.86 -7.02 -0.22
C HIS A 116 12.74 -7.24 -1.72
N GLU A 117 12.41 -8.44 -2.19
CA GLU A 117 12.25 -8.70 -3.62
C GLU A 117 11.06 -7.93 -4.21
N SER A 118 9.96 -7.84 -3.46
CA SER A 118 8.72 -7.19 -3.91
C SER A 118 8.70 -5.67 -3.71
N TYR A 119 9.38 -5.17 -2.68
CA TYR A 119 9.27 -3.77 -2.21
C TYR A 119 10.60 -3.07 -2.02
N SER A 120 11.73 -3.72 -2.29
CA SER A 120 12.97 -2.95 -2.44
C SER A 120 12.72 -1.92 -3.54
N PRO A 121 13.02 -0.63 -3.28
CA PRO A 121 13.05 0.36 -4.33
C PRO A 121 14.17 -0.05 -5.28
N GLN A 122 13.85 -0.93 -6.24
CA GLN A 122 14.66 -1.09 -7.42
C GLN A 122 14.61 0.26 -8.11
N LYS A 123 15.62 1.08 -7.79
CA LYS A 123 15.90 2.36 -8.41
C LYS A 123 16.02 2.15 -9.91
N GLY A 124 14.90 2.26 -10.64
CA GLY A 124 14.82 2.75 -12.00
C GLY A 124 15.83 2.23 -13.03
N THR A 125 16.36 1.01 -12.91
CA THR A 125 17.32 0.44 -13.89
C THR A 125 16.76 -0.73 -14.67
N ARG A 126 15.43 -0.74 -14.85
CA ARG A 126 14.86 -1.33 -16.07
C ARG A 126 14.39 -0.19 -16.96
N GLN A 127 15.30 0.73 -17.29
CA GLN A 127 15.18 1.38 -18.59
C GLN A 127 15.30 0.25 -19.59
N GLN A 128 14.16 -0.25 -20.08
CA GLN A 128 14.14 -0.83 -21.40
C GLN A 128 14.64 0.30 -22.31
N THR A 129 15.93 0.29 -22.62
CA THR A 129 16.45 1.04 -23.75
C THR A 129 15.75 0.42 -24.96
N ILE A 130 14.57 0.96 -25.28
CA ILE A 130 13.92 0.68 -26.55
C ILE A 130 14.83 1.35 -27.58
N VAL A 131 15.77 0.56 -28.10
CA VAL A 131 16.55 0.93 -29.28
C VAL A 131 15.55 0.92 -30.42
N TYR A 132 15.00 2.08 -30.75
CA TYR A 132 14.18 2.23 -31.94
C TYR A 132 15.12 2.15 -33.16
N PRO A 133 15.00 1.15 -34.03
CA PRO A 133 15.70 1.18 -35.30
C PRO A 133 15.20 2.38 -36.11
N HIS A 134 16.14 3.23 -36.52
CA HIS A 134 15.87 4.39 -37.36
C HIS A 134 15.29 3.94 -38.72
N GLY A 135 13.97 3.99 -38.84
CA GLY A 135 13.25 3.79 -40.10
C GLY A 135 11.95 4.59 -40.09
N ALA A 136 11.89 5.65 -40.90
CA ALA A 136 10.86 6.68 -40.87
C ALA A 136 9.45 6.14 -41.22
N GLY A 137 8.55 6.26 -40.25
CA GLY A 137 7.10 6.22 -40.44
C GLY A 137 6.43 7.09 -39.37
N PRO A 138 5.28 7.74 -39.66
CA PRO A 138 4.61 8.60 -38.69
C PRO A 138 4.24 7.80 -37.44
N ALA A 139 4.83 8.19 -36.31
CA ALA A 139 4.70 7.52 -35.04
C ALA A 139 3.24 7.49 -34.57
N VAL A 140 2.67 6.28 -34.54
CA VAL A 140 1.42 6.02 -33.82
C VAL A 140 1.76 6.12 -32.33
N MET A 141 1.42 7.26 -31.73
CA MET A 141 1.65 7.45 -30.30
C MET A 141 0.79 6.47 -29.50
N PRO A 142 1.35 5.83 -28.45
CA PRO A 142 0.57 5.00 -27.54
C PRO A 142 -0.62 5.80 -26.96
N VAL A 143 -1.80 5.18 -26.91
CA VAL A 143 -3.06 5.81 -26.47
C VAL A 143 -2.92 6.54 -25.13
N LYS A 144 -2.13 5.98 -24.21
CA LYS A 144 -1.83 6.57 -22.89
C LYS A 144 -1.10 7.92 -22.98
N GLN A 145 -0.22 8.09 -23.95
CA GLN A 145 0.52 9.33 -24.18
C GLN A 145 -0.37 10.37 -24.86
N ARG A 146 -1.32 9.93 -25.71
CA ARG A 146 -2.34 10.79 -26.32
C ARG A 146 -3.31 11.34 -25.28
N LEU A 147 -3.79 10.49 -24.36
CA LEU A 147 -4.65 10.88 -23.24
C LEU A 147 -3.94 11.84 -22.27
N LYS A 148 -2.66 11.60 -21.96
CA LYS A 148 -1.86 12.51 -21.13
C LYS A 148 -1.74 13.91 -21.75
N ARG A 149 -1.57 13.99 -23.07
CA ARG A 149 -1.50 15.27 -23.79
C ARG A 149 -2.84 16.00 -23.76
N GLN A 150 -3.94 15.29 -24.04
CA GLN A 150 -5.28 15.87 -23.96
C GLN A 150 -5.60 16.43 -22.56
N TYR A 151 -5.18 15.74 -21.50
CA TYR A 151 -5.36 16.25 -20.14
C TYR A 151 -4.48 17.48 -19.83
N ALA A 152 -3.26 17.55 -20.37
CA ALA A 152 -2.40 18.72 -20.20
C ALA A 152 -2.99 19.94 -20.91
N ASP A 153 -3.49 19.77 -22.14
CA ASP A 153 -4.09 20.85 -22.92
C ASP A 153 -5.35 21.43 -22.22
N ILE A 154 -6.18 20.56 -21.60
CA ILE A 154 -7.36 20.99 -20.82
C ILE A 154 -6.98 21.76 -19.56
N ILE A 155 -5.85 21.43 -18.93
CA ILE A 155 -5.37 22.14 -17.73
C ILE A 155 -4.83 23.52 -18.13
N GLU A 156 -4.07 23.62 -19.23
CA GLU A 156 -3.53 24.90 -19.71
C GLU A 156 -4.64 25.85 -20.20
N GLU A 157 -5.66 25.33 -20.89
CA GLU A 157 -6.81 26.13 -21.34
C GLU A 157 -7.62 26.71 -20.16
N LYS A 158 -7.65 26.00 -19.02
CA LYS A 158 -8.36 26.45 -17.82
C LYS A 158 -7.57 27.49 -17.00
N SER A 159 -6.24 27.51 -17.12
CA SER A 159 -5.39 28.51 -16.47
C SER A 159 -5.32 29.87 -17.19
N GLY A 160 -5.70 29.94 -18.47
CA GLY A 160 -5.64 31.18 -19.26
C GLY A 160 -6.79 32.17 -19.05
N ALA A 161 -7.80 31.84 -18.22
CA ALA A 161 -9.02 32.64 -18.08
C ALA A 161 -9.10 33.48 -16.80
N ALA A 162 -8.04 33.52 -15.98
CA ALA A 162 -8.05 34.19 -14.68
C ALA A 162 -6.87 35.17 -14.51
N GLU A 163 -6.74 36.15 -15.41
CA GLU A 163 -5.88 37.31 -15.17
C GLU A 163 -6.58 38.60 -15.62
N SER A 164 -7.28 39.26 -14.69
CA SER A 164 -7.33 40.73 -14.64
C SER A 164 -7.91 41.20 -13.30
N GLU A 165 -7.09 41.32 -12.26
CA GLU A 165 -7.35 42.28 -11.20
C GLU A 165 -6.03 42.72 -10.55
N SER A 166 -5.65 43.96 -10.87
CA SER A 166 -4.47 44.68 -10.40
C SER A 166 -4.73 45.32 -9.03
N VAL A 167 -3.87 45.08 -8.04
CA VAL A 167 -3.88 45.78 -6.73
C VAL A 167 -2.43 46.05 -6.28
N PRO A 168 -2.14 47.17 -5.60
CA PRO A 168 -0.92 47.93 -5.82
C PRO A 168 0.22 47.68 -4.82
N SER A 169 1.40 48.06 -5.30
CA SER A 169 2.69 48.19 -4.64
C SER A 169 2.63 48.99 -3.34
N GLY A 170 3.16 48.41 -2.27
CA GLY A 170 3.43 49.07 -0.99
C GLY A 170 4.92 49.01 -0.66
N ASP A 171 5.59 50.14 -0.82
CA ASP A 171 6.96 50.42 -0.37
C ASP A 171 7.07 50.32 1.16
N CYS A 172 8.12 49.65 1.66
CA CYS A 172 8.62 49.81 3.02
C CYS A 172 10.14 49.76 3.02
N ASP A 173 10.70 50.95 2.84
CA ASP A 173 12.07 51.39 3.14
C ASP A 173 12.30 51.33 4.65
N HIS A 174 13.43 50.82 5.18
CA HIS A 174 14.07 51.31 6.41
C HIS A 174 15.55 50.88 6.56
N GLN A 175 16.34 51.93 6.80
CA GLN A 175 17.77 52.12 7.05
C GLN A 175 18.37 51.25 8.20
N ARG A 176 19.64 50.78 8.10
CA ARG A 176 20.92 51.39 8.56
C ARG A 176 20.98 51.54 10.10
N GLU A 177 21.90 50.92 10.84
CA GLU A 177 23.27 51.41 11.19
C GLU A 177 24.00 50.30 12.01
N SER A 178 25.18 49.82 11.62
CA SER A 178 26.56 50.23 12.03
C SER A 178 27.03 49.96 13.49
N GLU A 179 28.00 49.04 13.58
CA GLU A 179 29.27 49.06 14.34
C GLU A 179 29.30 49.35 15.86
N SER A 180 29.90 48.42 16.63
CA SER A 180 30.93 48.78 17.62
C SER A 180 31.85 47.60 17.97
N ARG A 181 33.05 47.95 18.45
CA ARG A 181 34.33 47.24 18.43
C ARG A 181 34.83 46.91 19.85
N ASP A 182 35.66 45.88 19.92
CA ASP A 182 36.87 45.68 20.74
C ASP A 182 36.85 45.35 22.26
N ASP A 183 37.56 44.24 22.52
CA ASP A 183 38.59 43.91 23.55
C ASP A 183 38.31 43.81 25.07
N VAL A 184 39.01 42.80 25.64
CA VAL A 184 39.77 42.77 26.92
C VAL A 184 39.46 41.59 27.86
N ALA A 185 40.32 40.57 27.72
CA ALA A 185 41.14 39.87 28.73
C ALA A 185 40.58 39.35 30.09
N SER A 186 40.86 38.04 30.28
CA SER A 186 41.38 37.37 31.48
C SER A 186 40.46 37.13 32.69
N GLN A 187 40.17 35.86 33.00
CA GLN A 187 40.67 35.24 34.25
C GLN A 187 40.47 33.72 34.28
N GLU A 188 41.52 33.04 34.73
CA GLU A 188 41.63 31.61 34.99
C GLU A 188 40.82 31.23 36.24
N HIS A 189 40.14 30.09 36.22
CA HIS A 189 39.88 29.31 37.42
C HIS A 189 39.64 27.83 37.11
N GLU A 190 40.46 26.98 37.71
CA GLU A 190 40.35 25.52 37.75
C GLU A 190 39.06 25.10 38.46
N GLY A 191 38.33 24.12 37.92
CA GLY A 191 37.19 23.53 38.61
C GLY A 191 36.38 22.53 37.79
N THR A 192 36.66 21.25 38.02
CA THR A 192 35.69 20.14 38.06
C THR A 192 34.85 19.86 36.80
N SER A 193 35.27 18.84 36.04
CA SER A 193 34.57 18.28 34.89
C SER A 193 33.15 17.81 35.21
N SER A 194 32.17 18.61 34.81
CA SER A 194 30.77 18.21 34.63
C SER A 194 30.41 18.52 33.17
N ILE A 195 30.12 17.49 32.39
CA ILE A 195 29.82 17.62 30.96
C ILE A 195 28.36 18.05 30.81
N THR A 196 28.15 19.37 30.70
CA THR A 196 26.92 19.96 30.16
C THR A 196 27.27 20.62 28.84
N ASN A 197 27.07 19.90 27.74
CA ASN A 197 27.15 20.44 26.39
C ASN A 197 25.83 21.15 26.07
N ASP A 198 25.74 22.44 26.44
CA ASP A 198 24.75 23.35 25.89
C ASP A 198 25.36 24.06 24.66
N SER A 199 24.87 23.71 23.48
CA SER A 199 25.08 24.45 22.23
C SER A 199 23.72 24.92 21.72
N PRO A 200 23.36 26.21 21.86
CA PRO A 200 22.07 26.72 21.40
C PRO A 200 22.22 27.39 20.04
N THR A 201 22.46 26.63 18.97
CA THR A 201 22.59 27.24 17.63
C THR A 201 22.21 26.27 16.50
N GLN A 202 21.02 25.66 16.53
CA GLN A 202 20.40 25.16 15.28
C GLN A 202 18.92 24.75 15.35
N SER A 203 18.13 25.25 16.30
CA SER A 203 16.72 24.84 16.41
C SER A 203 15.75 25.63 15.52
N HIS A 204 16.20 26.71 14.88
CA HIS A 204 15.31 27.55 14.05
C HIS A 204 14.79 26.83 12.81
N GLY A 205 15.62 26.05 12.13
CA GLY A 205 15.23 25.39 10.88
C GLY A 205 14.17 24.30 11.07
N ILE A 206 14.23 23.52 12.15
CA ILE A 206 13.25 22.44 12.39
C ILE A 206 11.88 23.03 12.75
N ARG A 207 11.86 24.14 13.52
CA ARG A 207 10.61 24.78 13.92
C ARG A 207 9.91 25.44 12.73
N GLU A 208 10.66 26.07 11.84
CA GLU A 208 10.12 26.66 10.60
C GLU A 208 9.59 25.58 9.64
N VAL A 209 10.31 24.47 9.48
CA VAL A 209 9.83 23.34 8.66
C VAL A 209 8.56 22.72 9.27
N ALA A 210 8.51 22.57 10.60
CA ALA A 210 7.32 22.07 11.29
C ALA A 210 6.12 23.02 11.14
N GLN A 211 6.32 24.33 11.27
CA GLN A 211 5.25 25.31 11.08
C GLN A 211 4.77 25.37 9.62
N SER A 212 5.68 25.27 8.66
CA SER A 212 5.32 25.21 7.23
C SER A 212 4.52 23.95 6.89
N LEU A 213 4.84 22.80 7.47
CA LEU A 213 4.06 21.56 7.30
C LEU A 213 2.67 21.64 7.94
N ILE A 214 2.56 22.23 9.14
CA ILE A 214 1.27 22.44 9.80
C ILE A 214 0.38 23.36 8.94
N GLN A 215 0.94 24.45 8.43
CA GLN A 215 0.21 25.38 7.59
C GLN A 215 -0.22 24.75 6.24
N ALA A 216 0.64 23.95 5.62
CA ALA A 216 0.29 23.25 4.38
C ALA A 216 -0.85 22.24 4.55
N VAL A 217 -0.93 21.59 5.71
CA VAL A 217 -2.04 20.66 6.05
C VAL A 217 -3.34 21.44 6.26
N ASP A 218 -3.29 22.58 6.96
CA ASP A 218 -4.47 23.42 7.18
C ASP A 218 -5.00 24.02 5.86
N GLU A 219 -4.12 24.38 4.92
CA GLU A 219 -4.48 24.87 3.57
C GLU A 219 -5.06 23.76 2.66
N GLU A 220 -4.62 22.51 2.79
CA GLU A 220 -5.22 21.35 2.10
C GLU A 220 -6.64 21.04 2.63
N GLU A 221 -6.87 21.11 3.94
CA GLU A 221 -8.24 20.96 4.50
C GLU A 221 -9.18 22.07 4.01
N GLN A 222 -8.67 23.29 3.85
CA GLN A 222 -9.48 24.43 3.45
C GLN A 222 -9.87 24.39 1.97
N THR A 223 -9.01 23.83 1.11
CA THR A 223 -9.36 23.60 -0.31
C THR A 223 -10.31 22.41 -0.50
N GLN A 224 -10.25 21.39 0.36
CA GLN A 224 -11.25 20.31 0.36
C GLN A 224 -12.66 20.75 0.77
N ASN A 225 -12.79 21.77 1.61
CA ASN A 225 -14.09 22.36 1.96
C ASN A 225 -14.73 23.21 0.84
N SER A 226 -14.00 23.51 -0.24
CA SER A 226 -14.52 24.21 -1.43
C SER A 226 -14.91 23.27 -2.58
N MET A 227 -14.73 21.96 -2.42
CA MET A 227 -15.53 21.01 -3.19
C MET A 227 -16.91 20.99 -2.53
N ALA A 228 -17.85 21.76 -3.09
CA ALA A 228 -19.24 21.78 -2.67
C ALA A 228 -19.66 20.36 -2.29
N SER A 229 -19.81 20.11 -0.99
CA SER A 229 -20.17 18.78 -0.48
C SER A 229 -21.32 18.29 -1.34
N PRO A 230 -21.19 17.15 -2.06
CA PRO A 230 -22.29 16.66 -2.85
C PRO A 230 -23.48 16.62 -1.91
N GLN A 231 -24.54 17.36 -2.25
CA GLN A 231 -25.76 17.38 -1.46
C GLN A 231 -26.30 15.96 -1.50
N TYR A 232 -25.90 15.16 -0.51
CA TYR A 232 -26.46 13.84 -0.31
C TYR A 232 -27.91 14.07 0.07
N SER A 233 -28.81 13.80 -0.87
CA SER A 233 -30.24 13.75 -0.58
C SER A 233 -30.42 12.79 0.59
N GLN A 234 -31.00 13.25 1.69
CA GLN A 234 -31.33 12.39 2.81
C GLN A 234 -32.35 11.35 2.34
N ILE A 235 -31.88 10.12 2.11
CA ILE A 235 -32.73 8.98 1.75
C ILE A 235 -33.29 8.41 3.06
N PRO A 236 -34.63 8.40 3.26
CA PRO A 236 -35.21 7.81 4.47
C PRO A 236 -34.82 6.35 4.63
N ILE A 237 -34.47 5.93 5.86
CA ILE A 237 -34.07 4.53 6.14
C ILE A 237 -35.12 3.52 5.66
N LYS A 238 -36.42 3.88 5.73
CA LYS A 238 -37.52 3.03 5.23
C LYS A 238 -37.42 2.73 3.74
N THR A 239 -36.92 3.66 2.94
CA THR A 239 -36.72 3.44 1.49
C THR A 239 -35.51 2.57 1.20
N LEU A 240 -34.48 2.58 2.06
CA LEU A 240 -33.33 1.66 1.94
C LEU A 240 -33.69 0.21 2.29
N LEU A 241 -34.74 0.01 3.09
CA LEU A 241 -35.22 -1.31 3.53
C LEU A 241 -36.52 -1.72 2.82
N ASP A 242 -36.89 -1.03 1.74
CA ASP A 242 -38.04 -1.40 0.93
C ASP A 242 -37.64 -2.55 -0.01
N TYR A 243 -37.98 -3.77 0.40
CA TYR A 243 -37.79 -4.98 -0.40
C TYR A 243 -39.01 -5.30 -1.27
N SER A 244 -39.84 -4.31 -1.59
CA SER A 244 -40.85 -4.50 -2.64
C SER A 244 -40.16 -4.96 -3.92
N GLU A 245 -40.84 -5.86 -4.64
CA GLU A 245 -40.30 -6.57 -5.80
C GLU A 245 -39.71 -5.61 -6.84
N SER A 246 -40.36 -4.46 -7.06
CA SER A 246 -39.89 -3.42 -7.98
C SER A 246 -38.65 -2.67 -7.51
N HIS A 247 -38.47 -2.43 -6.20
CA HIS A 247 -37.29 -1.74 -5.68
C HIS A 247 -36.08 -2.68 -5.62
N ALA A 248 -36.33 -3.95 -5.25
CA ALA A 248 -35.34 -5.00 -5.28
C ALA A 248 -34.81 -5.23 -6.70
N GLU A 249 -35.68 -5.33 -7.71
CA GLU A 249 -35.28 -5.48 -9.12
C GLU A 249 -34.43 -4.31 -9.62
N SER A 250 -34.79 -3.07 -9.25
CA SER A 250 -34.00 -1.89 -9.61
C SER A 250 -32.60 -1.90 -8.97
N TRP A 251 -32.53 -2.23 -7.68
CA TRP A 251 -31.25 -2.30 -6.96
C TRP A 251 -30.37 -3.44 -7.50
N LEU A 252 -30.93 -4.65 -7.62
CA LEU A 252 -30.25 -5.80 -8.22
C LEU A 252 -29.82 -5.50 -9.65
N GLY A 253 -30.69 -4.90 -10.46
CA GLY A 253 -30.39 -4.51 -11.84
C GLY A 253 -29.22 -3.51 -11.92
N SER A 254 -29.19 -2.52 -11.03
CA SER A 254 -28.08 -1.55 -10.95
C SER A 254 -26.76 -2.21 -10.55
N PHE A 255 -26.81 -3.16 -9.61
CA PHE A 255 -25.66 -3.93 -9.16
C PHE A 255 -25.12 -4.81 -10.30
N TYR A 256 -25.99 -5.59 -10.96
CA TYR A 256 -25.59 -6.44 -12.08
C TYR A 256 -25.03 -5.62 -13.25
N LYS A 257 -25.61 -4.46 -13.54
CA LYS A 257 -25.10 -3.57 -14.59
C LYS A 257 -23.70 -3.02 -14.25
N THR A 258 -23.45 -2.73 -12.98
CA THR A 258 -22.14 -2.25 -12.52
C THR A 258 -21.11 -3.39 -12.54
N ALA A 259 -21.48 -4.57 -12.04
CA ALA A 259 -20.63 -5.75 -12.08
C ALA A 259 -20.28 -6.18 -13.51
N ALA A 260 -21.24 -6.13 -14.44
CA ALA A 260 -21.01 -6.43 -15.85
C ALA A 260 -20.04 -5.42 -16.49
N ARG A 261 -20.21 -4.11 -16.21
CA ARG A 261 -19.28 -3.08 -16.69
C ARG A 261 -17.86 -3.29 -16.18
N CYS A 262 -17.69 -3.59 -14.89
CA CYS A 262 -16.37 -3.87 -14.34
C CYS A 262 -15.72 -5.10 -15.00
N LEU A 263 -16.51 -6.11 -15.35
CA LEU A 263 -16.00 -7.28 -16.07
C LEU A 263 -15.59 -6.94 -17.51
N ASP A 264 -16.37 -6.13 -18.22
CA ASP A 264 -16.05 -5.66 -19.57
C ASP A 264 -14.80 -4.78 -19.57
N ASP A 265 -14.68 -3.87 -18.62
CA ASP A 265 -13.50 -3.01 -18.43
C ASP A 265 -12.25 -3.85 -18.11
N ASP A 266 -12.38 -4.87 -17.25
CA ASP A 266 -11.30 -5.80 -16.94
C ASP A 266 -10.93 -6.65 -18.17
N LEU A 267 -11.90 -7.11 -18.96
CA LEU A 267 -11.66 -7.85 -20.20
C LEU A 267 -10.96 -6.98 -21.26
N GLU A 268 -11.33 -5.71 -21.38
CA GLU A 268 -10.65 -4.75 -22.23
C GLU A 268 -9.20 -4.55 -21.78
N LEU A 269 -8.96 -4.49 -20.46
CA LEU A 269 -7.60 -4.43 -19.92
C LEU A 269 -6.79 -5.69 -20.26
N TYR A 270 -7.40 -6.88 -20.20
CA TYR A 270 -6.75 -8.13 -20.61
C TYR A 270 -6.53 -8.23 -22.12
N GLN A 271 -7.37 -7.62 -22.95
CA GLN A 271 -7.13 -7.52 -24.41
C GLN A 271 -6.03 -6.52 -24.73
N LEU A 272 -5.91 -5.44 -23.95
CA LEU A 272 -4.84 -4.45 -24.12
C LEU A 272 -3.47 -4.99 -23.68
N LEU A 273 -3.47 -5.92 -22.74
CA LEU A 273 -2.33 -6.75 -22.39
C LEU A 273 -2.29 -7.90 -23.39
N ASP A 274 -1.69 -7.71 -24.58
CA ASP A 274 -1.46 -8.79 -25.56
C ASP A 274 -0.61 -9.92 -24.92
N LEU A 275 -1.25 -10.84 -24.21
CA LEU A 275 -0.62 -12.00 -23.58
C LEU A 275 -0.31 -13.10 -24.60
N ASP A 276 -0.91 -13.00 -25.79
CA ASP A 276 -0.64 -13.82 -26.97
C ASP A 276 0.29 -13.14 -27.97
N ALA A 277 0.84 -11.96 -27.66
CA ALA A 277 1.92 -11.37 -28.46
C ALA A 277 3.00 -12.44 -28.64
N GLU A 278 3.23 -12.82 -29.90
CA GLU A 278 4.32 -13.72 -30.27
C GLU A 278 5.58 -13.19 -29.59
N GLY A 279 6.09 -13.96 -28.62
CA GLY A 279 7.26 -13.55 -27.85
C GLY A 279 8.32 -13.09 -28.83
N ILE A 280 8.81 -11.86 -28.66
CA ILE A 280 9.90 -11.34 -29.49
C ILE A 280 11.04 -12.35 -29.35
N ASN A 281 11.32 -13.07 -30.44
CA ASN A 281 12.48 -13.95 -30.52
C ASN A 281 13.71 -13.06 -30.43
N ASP A 282 14.20 -12.85 -29.22
CA ASP A 282 15.39 -12.07 -28.95
C ASP A 282 16.58 -12.83 -29.56
N PRO A 283 17.15 -12.33 -30.69
CA PRO A 283 18.20 -13.06 -31.41
C PRO A 283 19.45 -13.27 -30.54
N ASP A 284 19.64 -12.45 -29.51
CA ASP A 284 20.78 -12.52 -28.60
C ASP A 284 20.62 -13.58 -27.51
N HIS A 285 19.43 -14.16 -27.33
CA HIS A 285 19.21 -15.20 -26.31
C HIS A 285 19.90 -16.53 -26.66
N SER A 286 20.17 -16.78 -27.95
CA SER A 286 20.87 -17.98 -28.43
C SER A 286 22.34 -18.04 -28.00
N GLN A 287 23.00 -16.89 -27.79
CA GLN A 287 24.43 -16.88 -27.43
C GLN A 287 24.67 -17.22 -25.96
N VAL A 288 23.68 -17.02 -25.09
CA VAL A 288 23.82 -17.25 -23.64
C VAL A 288 23.75 -18.74 -23.28
N GLU A 289 23.00 -19.55 -24.06
CA GLU A 289 22.96 -21.00 -23.85
C GLU A 289 24.28 -21.68 -24.23
N ASP A 290 24.96 -21.22 -25.29
CA ASP A 290 26.26 -21.77 -25.70
C ASP A 290 27.39 -21.41 -24.73
N MET A 291 27.35 -20.23 -24.08
CA MET A 291 28.34 -19.84 -23.07
C MET A 291 28.24 -20.61 -21.75
N LEU A 292 27.12 -21.28 -21.47
CA LEU A 292 26.93 -22.09 -20.26
C LEU A 292 27.25 -23.58 -20.46
N ALA A 293 27.62 -23.97 -21.68
CA ALA A 293 27.92 -25.35 -22.05
C ALA A 293 29.43 -25.69 -22.10
N GLU A 294 30.32 -24.73 -21.86
CA GLU A 294 31.78 -24.95 -21.62
C GLU A 294 32.13 -24.99 -20.13
#